data_AF-M2QKE8-F1
#
_entry.id   AF-M2QKE8-F1
#
_cell.length_a   1.000
_cell.length_b   1.000
_cell.length_c   1.000
_cell.angle_alpha   90.00
_cell.angle_beta   90.00
_cell.angle_gamma   90.00
#
_symmetry.space_group_name_H-M   'P 1'
#
loop_
_entity.id
_entity.type
_entity.pdbx_description
1 polymer ?
#
loop_
_entity_poly.entity_id
_entity_poly.type
_entity_poly.pdbx_seq_one_letter_code
_entity_poly.pdbx_strand_id
1 'polypeptide(L)'
;MTWLSLSKVVTLEELHLLKYSLLPGEDITFVPNTDDAAWWETTLDAYSRDANVLPAAPLSAPRFELKIDHAPVRFQIELPPSYGGELDDGTPDVTRPLVSVRGDSISRSEQERWQVLVNETIDELQNSEYIVYELISAHLLPQLHAAYDNAASGSCSPRSTEPKLPQQPRSERYHALLTSHHLISPNKRRSLQQWSASLSLTGFAKVGHPGVIYCEGAQEQVEEFVANVKAMQWLALRVRFVEPAPGDSKQAPSDEPRDRPWVELEKVGEVMEEMRRLGRENYVTEMGIGSARANSPRSSK
;
A
#
# COMPACT_ATOMS: atom_id res chain seq x y z
N MET A 1 1.58 28.51 -16.02
CA MET A 1 1.63 27.04 -15.96
C MET A 1 3.09 26.64 -15.93
N THR A 2 3.65 26.48 -14.74
CA THR A 2 5.00 25.94 -14.56
C THR A 2 4.93 24.45 -14.81
N TRP A 3 5.46 24.00 -15.95
CA TRP A 3 5.67 22.59 -16.22
C TRP A 3 6.63 22.03 -15.18
N LEU A 4 6.26 20.92 -14.53
CA LEU A 4 7.19 20.14 -13.71
C LEU A 4 8.28 19.57 -14.62
N SER A 5 9.54 19.54 -14.17
CA SER A 5 10.57 18.80 -14.91
C SER A 5 10.22 17.31 -14.93
N LEU A 6 10.59 16.61 -16.00
CA LEU A 6 10.41 15.15 -16.14
C LEU A 6 10.93 14.41 -14.90
N SER A 7 12.07 14.84 -14.34
CA SER A 7 12.65 14.30 -13.10
C SER A 7 11.69 14.29 -11.91
N LYS A 8 10.88 15.36 -11.77
CA LYS A 8 9.92 15.48 -10.68
C LYS A 8 8.69 14.62 -10.90
N VAL A 9 8.33 14.31 -12.14
CA VAL A 9 7.20 13.42 -12.46
C VAL A 9 7.57 11.98 -12.07
N VAL A 10 8.73 11.47 -12.50
CA VAL A 10 9.20 10.13 -12.14
C VAL A 10 9.32 9.95 -10.62
N THR A 11 9.89 10.95 -9.94
CA THR A 11 9.98 10.94 -8.48
C THR A 11 8.60 10.89 -7.81
N LEU A 12 7.64 11.68 -8.30
CA LEU A 12 6.27 11.67 -7.78
C LEU A 12 5.57 10.34 -8.04
N GLU A 13 5.72 9.77 -9.23
CA GLU A 13 5.20 8.47 -9.61
C GLU A 13 5.74 7.36 -8.69
N GLU A 14 7.04 7.36 -8.44
CA GLU A 14 7.70 6.40 -7.56
C GLU A 14 7.24 6.51 -6.10
N LEU A 15 7.19 7.72 -5.55
CA LEU A 15 6.70 7.95 -4.19
C LEU A 15 5.22 7.59 -4.06
N HIS A 16 4.45 7.79 -5.11
CA HIS A 16 3.05 7.41 -5.18
C HIS A 16 2.87 5.88 -5.24
N LEU A 17 3.71 5.18 -6.03
CA LEU A 17 3.81 3.73 -6.06
C LEU A 17 4.10 3.18 -4.66
N LEU A 18 5.09 3.76 -3.99
CA LEU A 18 5.48 3.38 -2.65
C LEU A 18 4.36 3.59 -1.64
N LYS A 19 3.73 4.77 -1.61
CA LYS A 19 2.63 5.09 -0.68
C LYS A 19 1.51 4.05 -0.75
N TYR A 20 1.16 3.59 -1.94
CA TYR A 20 0.12 2.57 -2.13
C TYR A 20 0.59 1.13 -2.03
N SER A 21 1.87 0.90 -1.79
CA SER A 21 2.41 -0.44 -1.52
C SER A 21 2.54 -0.74 -0.03
N LEU A 22 2.62 0.27 0.83
CA LEU A 22 2.76 0.14 2.29
C LEU A 22 1.56 -0.57 2.93
N LEU A 23 1.81 -1.52 3.84
CA LEU A 23 0.84 -2.28 4.64
C LEU A 23 0.56 -1.60 6.00
N PRO A 24 -0.48 -2.01 6.73
CA PRO A 24 -0.70 -1.52 8.09
C PRO A 24 0.54 -1.73 8.97
N GLY A 25 0.91 -0.70 9.71
CA GLY A 25 2.13 -0.68 10.53
C GLY A 25 3.42 -0.41 9.75
N GLU A 26 3.37 -0.22 8.43
CA GLU A 26 4.45 0.32 7.61
C GLU A 26 4.14 1.78 7.27
N ASP A 27 5.10 2.68 7.45
CA ASP A 27 4.86 4.10 7.25
C ASP A 27 6.07 4.80 6.60
N ILE A 28 5.75 5.76 5.72
CA ILE A 28 6.71 6.75 5.25
C ILE A 28 6.29 8.13 5.74
N THR A 29 7.20 8.83 6.42
CA THR A 29 6.98 10.19 6.90
C THR A 29 8.01 11.14 6.27
N PHE A 30 7.58 12.26 5.68
CA PHE A 30 8.52 13.26 5.14
C PHE A 30 9.25 14.01 6.25
N VAL A 31 10.57 14.20 6.10
CA VAL A 31 11.44 14.83 7.12
C VAL A 31 12.43 15.81 6.51
N PRO A 32 12.85 16.87 7.25
CA PRO A 32 12.32 17.30 8.54
C PRO A 32 10.90 17.88 8.40
N ASN A 33 10.09 17.82 9.47
CA ASN A 33 8.75 18.39 9.50
C ASN A 33 8.82 19.93 9.36
N THR A 34 8.87 20.35 8.11
CA THR A 34 9.04 21.70 7.59
C THR A 34 7.94 21.94 6.57
N ASP A 35 7.78 23.18 6.12
CA ASP A 35 6.80 23.51 5.07
C ASP A 35 7.00 22.67 3.80
N ASP A 36 8.24 22.26 3.51
CA ASP A 36 8.59 21.39 2.39
C ASP A 36 8.05 19.95 2.55
N ALA A 37 8.13 19.39 3.76
CA ALA A 37 7.59 18.06 4.03
C ALA A 37 6.05 18.04 3.89
N ALA A 38 5.38 19.06 4.43
CA ALA A 38 3.93 19.23 4.27
C ALA A 38 3.54 19.44 2.80
N TRP A 39 4.39 20.11 2.01
CA TRP A 39 4.20 20.24 0.57
C TRP A 39 4.24 18.88 -0.12
N TRP A 40 5.22 18.02 0.17
CA TRP A 40 5.32 16.69 -0.46
C TRP A 40 4.12 15.80 -0.13
N GLU A 41 3.66 15.80 1.13
CA GLU A 41 2.42 15.10 1.51
C GLU A 41 1.21 15.60 0.70
N THR A 42 1.03 16.92 0.66
CA THR A 42 -0.08 17.57 -0.05
C THR A 42 -0.04 17.28 -1.55
N THR A 43 1.15 17.29 -2.14
CA THR A 43 1.36 17.02 -3.56
C THR A 43 1.06 15.57 -3.90
N LEU A 44 1.51 14.60 -3.08
CA LEU A 44 1.17 13.19 -3.30
C LEU A 44 -0.33 12.93 -3.18
N ASP A 45 -1.02 13.63 -2.27
CA ASP A 45 -2.48 13.57 -2.14
C ASP A 45 -3.20 14.24 -3.31
N ALA A 46 -2.65 15.32 -3.87
CA ALA A 46 -3.16 15.94 -5.10
C ALA A 46 -2.96 15.02 -6.30
N TYR A 47 -1.75 14.49 -6.49
CA TYR A 47 -1.39 13.53 -7.54
C TYR A 47 -2.29 12.29 -7.51
N SER A 48 -2.61 11.80 -6.30
CA SER A 48 -3.55 10.68 -6.09
C SER A 48 -4.97 10.94 -6.57
N ARG A 49 -5.40 12.20 -6.60
CA ARG A 49 -6.73 12.59 -7.03
C ARG A 49 -6.76 12.92 -8.52
N ASP A 50 -5.75 13.64 -8.99
CA ASP A 50 -5.59 14.00 -10.39
C ASP A 50 -4.10 14.26 -10.71
N ALA A 51 -3.49 13.35 -11.49
CA ALA A 51 -2.10 13.46 -11.91
C ALA A 51 -1.85 14.69 -12.81
N ASN A 52 -2.88 15.29 -13.41
CA ASN A 52 -2.74 16.45 -14.30
C ASN A 52 -2.74 17.79 -13.57
N VAL A 53 -3.13 17.82 -12.28
CA VAL A 53 -3.27 19.04 -11.49
C VAL A 53 -2.28 19.02 -10.34
N LEU A 54 -1.04 19.39 -10.65
CA LEU A 54 0.03 19.42 -9.67
C LEU A 54 0.36 20.83 -9.21
N PRO A 55 0.57 21.04 -7.90
CA PRO A 55 1.03 22.32 -7.37
C PRO A 55 2.42 22.67 -7.92
N ALA A 56 2.73 23.98 -7.92
CA ALA A 56 4.06 24.45 -8.31
C ALA A 56 5.13 23.79 -7.43
N ALA A 57 6.17 23.26 -8.08
CA ALA A 57 7.17 22.41 -7.44
C ALA A 57 7.95 23.12 -6.31
N PRO A 58 8.35 22.41 -5.25
CA PRO A 58 9.18 22.95 -4.20
C PRO A 58 10.60 23.10 -4.73
N LEU A 59 11.38 23.90 -4.02
CA LEU A 59 12.79 24.10 -4.30
C LEU A 59 13.67 22.93 -3.81
N SER A 60 13.17 22.08 -2.90
CA SER A 60 13.94 21.06 -2.19
C SER A 60 13.65 19.62 -2.64
N ALA A 61 14.68 18.80 -2.51
CA ALA A 61 14.66 17.36 -2.75
C ALA A 61 13.78 16.63 -1.71
N PRO A 62 12.99 15.62 -2.10
CA PRO A 62 12.19 14.87 -1.14
C PRO A 62 13.10 14.04 -0.24
N ARG A 63 12.79 14.11 1.06
CA ARG A 63 13.47 13.34 2.10
C ARG A 63 12.41 12.78 3.03
N PHE A 64 12.47 11.48 3.29
CA PHE A 64 11.48 10.78 4.10
C PHE A 64 12.11 9.64 4.90
N GLU A 65 11.45 9.25 5.98
CA GLU A 65 11.83 8.09 6.80
C GLU A 65 10.84 6.95 6.56
N LEU A 66 11.36 5.75 6.32
CA LEU A 66 10.64 4.48 6.35
C LEU A 66 10.79 3.85 7.73
N LYS A 67 9.66 3.44 8.31
CA LYS A 67 9.60 2.72 9.59
C LYS A 67 8.52 1.64 9.56
N ILE A 68 8.66 0.65 10.44
CA ILE A 68 7.55 -0.23 10.81
C ILE A 68 7.34 -0.16 12.33
N ASP A 69 6.07 -0.26 12.78
CA ASP A 69 5.65 0.06 14.16
C ASP A 69 6.45 -0.67 15.25
N HIS A 70 6.90 -1.89 14.96
CA HIS A 70 7.53 -2.79 15.92
C HIS A 70 9.05 -2.97 15.68
N ALA A 71 9.66 -2.20 14.78
CA ALA A 71 11.11 -2.23 14.55
C ALA A 71 11.81 -0.99 15.13
N PRO A 72 12.96 -1.14 15.81
CA PRO A 72 13.77 -0.02 16.27
C PRO A 72 14.60 0.62 15.14
N VAL A 73 14.61 0.02 13.95
CA VAL A 73 15.34 0.49 12.75
C VAL A 73 14.43 1.38 11.92
N ARG A 74 15.00 2.48 11.45
CA ARG A 74 14.39 3.41 10.51
C ARG A 74 15.38 3.74 9.39
N PHE A 75 14.88 3.76 8.16
CA PHE A 75 15.67 4.15 7.00
C PHE A 75 15.31 5.57 6.63
N GLN A 76 16.30 6.45 6.52
CA GLN A 76 16.10 7.79 5.99
C GLN A 76 16.57 7.83 4.54
N ILE A 77 15.65 8.13 3.64
CA ILE A 77 15.87 8.21 2.19
C ILE A 77 15.83 9.68 1.78
N GLU A 78 16.80 10.09 0.97
CA GLU A 78 16.88 11.40 0.33
C GLU A 78 17.10 11.20 -1.17
N LEU A 79 16.22 11.80 -1.98
CA LEU A 79 16.32 11.73 -3.44
C LEU A 79 16.93 13.03 -3.94
N PRO A 80 18.16 13.00 -4.51
CA PRO A 80 18.78 14.23 -5.00
C PRO A 80 17.91 14.92 -6.08
N PRO A 81 18.06 16.24 -6.31
CA PRO A 81 17.22 16.97 -7.26
C PRO A 81 17.21 16.44 -8.70
N SER A 82 18.26 15.73 -9.09
CA SER A 82 18.45 15.12 -10.41
C SER A 82 17.94 13.68 -10.49
N TYR A 83 17.50 13.09 -9.38
CA TYR A 83 16.94 11.75 -9.32
C TYR A 83 15.72 11.59 -10.24
N GLY A 84 15.70 10.50 -11.02
CA GLY A 84 14.66 10.24 -12.02
C GLY A 84 14.69 11.20 -13.22
N GLY A 85 15.72 12.03 -13.35
CA GLY A 85 15.89 12.96 -14.46
C GLY A 85 16.45 12.34 -15.73
N GLU A 86 16.57 13.17 -16.75
CA GLU A 86 17.27 12.85 -17.99
C GLU A 86 18.41 13.85 -18.17
N LEU A 87 19.55 13.38 -18.69
CA LEU A 87 20.66 14.22 -19.10
C LEU A 87 20.31 14.95 -20.41
N ASP A 88 21.10 15.98 -20.76
CA ASP A 88 20.87 16.80 -21.96
C ASP A 88 20.85 16.00 -23.29
N ASP A 89 21.42 14.80 -23.29
CA ASP A 89 21.43 13.87 -24.42
C ASP A 89 20.23 12.90 -24.45
N GLY A 90 19.29 13.04 -23.52
CA GLY A 90 18.09 12.20 -23.40
C GLY A 90 18.34 10.84 -22.74
N THR A 91 19.53 10.61 -22.18
CA THR A 91 19.78 9.40 -21.39
C THR A 91 19.26 9.55 -19.95
N PRO A 92 18.74 8.49 -19.32
CA PRO A 92 18.28 8.55 -17.93
C PRO A 92 19.43 8.90 -16.99
N ASP A 93 19.21 9.84 -16.08
CA ASP A 93 20.15 10.15 -15.01
C ASP A 93 20.14 9.00 -13.99
N VAL A 94 21.29 8.33 -13.84
CA VAL A 94 21.50 7.21 -12.92
C VAL A 94 21.83 7.70 -11.50
N THR A 95 21.38 8.90 -11.14
CA THR A 95 21.53 9.46 -9.80
C THR A 95 20.93 8.52 -8.77
N ARG A 96 21.72 8.16 -7.77
CA ARG A 96 21.33 7.19 -6.74
C ARG A 96 20.60 7.86 -5.57
N PRO A 97 19.65 7.17 -4.93
CA PRO A 97 19.08 7.66 -3.68
C PRO A 97 20.13 7.58 -2.56
N LEU A 98 20.12 8.57 -1.67
CA LEU A 98 20.92 8.53 -0.45
C LEU A 98 20.10 7.88 0.66
N VAL A 99 20.57 6.74 1.16
CA VAL A 99 19.89 5.99 2.21
C VAL A 99 20.79 5.84 3.43
N SER A 100 20.31 6.31 4.57
CA SER A 100 21.00 6.18 5.85
C SER A 100 20.17 5.38 6.85
N VAL A 101 20.81 4.45 7.55
CA VAL A 101 20.16 3.64 8.59
C VAL A 101 20.28 4.34 9.94
N ARG A 102 19.15 4.52 10.61
CA ARG A 102 19.04 5.08 11.97
C ARG A 102 18.28 4.11 12.87
N GLY A 103 18.41 4.28 14.18
CA GLY A 103 17.60 3.53 15.14
C GLY A 103 17.86 3.96 16.56
N ASP A 104 16.83 3.89 17.41
CA ASP A 104 16.89 4.39 18.79
C ASP A 104 17.60 3.42 19.74
N SER A 105 17.61 2.13 19.39
CA SER A 105 18.16 1.06 20.21
C SER A 105 18.88 -0.02 19.40
N ILE A 106 19.45 0.34 18.25
CA ILE A 106 20.17 -0.59 17.38
C ILE A 106 21.66 -0.61 17.71
N SER A 107 22.29 -1.77 17.61
CA SER A 107 23.74 -1.88 17.81
C SER A 107 24.49 -1.30 16.61
N ARG A 108 25.76 -0.91 16.81
CA ARG A 108 26.60 -0.45 15.69
C ARG A 108 26.75 -1.51 14.60
N SER A 109 26.88 -2.78 14.98
CA SER A 109 27.00 -3.89 14.02
C SER A 109 25.69 -4.15 13.29
N GLU A 110 24.54 -3.96 13.93
CA GLU A 110 23.23 -4.06 13.30
C GLU A 110 23.00 -2.91 12.30
N GLN A 111 23.37 -1.68 12.68
CA GLN A 111 23.33 -0.53 11.77
C GLN A 111 24.23 -0.75 10.55
N GLU A 112 25.45 -1.23 10.75
CA GLU A 112 26.40 -1.55 9.67
C GLU A 112 25.85 -2.64 8.74
N ARG A 113 25.28 -3.72 9.31
CA ARG A 113 24.65 -4.80 8.53
C ARG A 113 23.55 -4.27 7.60
N TRP A 114 22.66 -3.44 8.12
CA TRP A 114 21.60 -2.82 7.32
C TRP A 114 22.15 -1.86 6.27
N GLN A 115 23.20 -1.10 6.60
CA GLN A 115 23.81 -0.16 5.66
C GLN A 115 24.51 -0.89 4.50
N VAL A 116 25.18 -2.01 4.77
CA VAL A 116 25.79 -2.87 3.74
C VAL A 116 24.71 -3.42 2.83
N LEU A 117 23.65 -4.01 3.38
CA LEU A 117 22.52 -4.54 2.61
C LEU A 117 21.91 -3.47 1.69
N VAL A 118 21.67 -2.27 2.21
CA VAL A 118 21.11 -1.15 1.42
C VAL A 118 22.01 -0.83 0.23
N ASN A 119 23.33 -0.72 0.46
CA ASN A 119 24.27 -0.37 -0.60
C ASN A 119 24.34 -1.46 -1.68
N GLU A 120 24.45 -2.73 -1.27
CA GLU A 120 24.46 -3.88 -2.19
C GLU A 120 23.16 -3.94 -3.01
N THR A 121 22.01 -3.73 -2.37
CA THR A 121 20.71 -3.73 -3.07
C THR A 121 20.63 -2.58 -4.07
N ILE A 122 21.07 -1.37 -3.72
CA ILE A 122 21.09 -0.23 -4.66
C ILE A 122 22.00 -0.50 -5.85
N ASP A 123 23.14 -1.18 -5.64
CA ASP A 123 24.03 -1.60 -6.72
C ASP A 123 23.38 -2.62 -7.67
N GLU A 124 22.55 -3.53 -7.15
CA GLU A 124 21.80 -4.49 -7.97
C GLU A 124 20.66 -3.82 -8.77
N LEU A 125 20.04 -2.79 -8.19
CA LEU A 125 18.85 -2.13 -8.74
C LEU A 125 19.15 -1.00 -9.74
N GLN A 126 20.40 -0.80 -10.19
CA GLN A 126 20.76 0.33 -11.06
C GLN A 126 19.97 0.42 -12.38
N ASN A 127 19.38 -0.69 -12.84
CA ASN A 127 18.58 -0.74 -14.06
C ASN A 127 17.06 -0.72 -13.80
N SER A 128 16.63 -0.57 -12.54
CA SER A 128 15.22 -0.47 -12.18
C SER A 128 14.66 0.90 -12.57
N GLU A 129 13.46 0.90 -13.13
CA GLU A 129 12.70 2.13 -13.42
C GLU A 129 12.33 2.88 -12.12
N TYR A 130 12.16 2.13 -11.03
CA TYR A 130 11.76 2.65 -9.71
C TYR A 130 12.62 2.03 -8.60
N ILE A 131 13.87 2.50 -8.50
CA ILE A 131 14.89 2.00 -7.56
C ILE A 131 14.41 2.04 -6.10
N VAL A 132 13.86 3.16 -5.65
CA VAL A 132 13.39 3.37 -4.26
C VAL A 132 12.17 2.52 -3.97
N TYR A 133 11.22 2.44 -4.90
CA TYR A 133 10.05 1.58 -4.74
C TYR A 133 10.48 0.12 -4.60
N GLU A 134 11.37 -0.37 -5.47
CA GLU A 134 11.83 -1.75 -5.47
C GLU A 134 12.69 -2.05 -4.23
N LEU A 135 13.66 -1.18 -3.92
CA LEU A 135 14.48 -1.25 -2.71
C LEU A 135 13.60 -1.42 -1.47
N ILE A 136 12.57 -0.58 -1.31
CA ILE A 136 11.73 -0.62 -0.12
C ILE A 136 10.78 -1.82 -0.16
N SER A 137 10.05 -1.99 -1.25
CA SER A 137 8.93 -2.93 -1.36
C SER A 137 9.36 -4.39 -1.45
N ALA A 138 10.50 -4.67 -2.11
CA ALA A 138 10.99 -6.01 -2.37
C ALA A 138 12.16 -6.42 -1.47
N HIS A 139 12.90 -5.46 -0.88
CA HIS A 139 14.08 -5.78 -0.08
C HIS A 139 13.98 -5.31 1.38
N LEU A 140 13.77 -4.01 1.65
CA LEU A 140 13.83 -3.50 3.02
C LEU A 140 12.66 -3.96 3.88
N LEU A 141 11.42 -3.79 3.42
CA LEU A 141 10.23 -4.19 4.19
C LEU A 141 10.20 -5.70 4.48
N PRO A 142 10.38 -6.61 3.50
CA PRO A 142 10.41 -8.04 3.78
C PRO A 142 11.50 -8.45 4.79
N GLN A 143 12.68 -7.83 4.71
CA GLN A 143 13.77 -8.14 5.64
C GLN A 143 13.53 -7.56 7.04
N LEU A 144 12.93 -6.38 7.14
CA LEU A 144 12.54 -5.80 8.43
C LEU A 144 11.53 -6.70 9.14
N HIS A 145 10.45 -7.09 8.45
CA HIS A 145 9.46 -8.03 8.97
C HIS A 145 10.10 -9.35 9.38
N ALA A 146 10.93 -9.95 8.50
CA ALA A 146 11.63 -11.19 8.84
C ALA A 146 12.55 -11.05 10.08
N ALA A 147 13.16 -9.89 10.30
CA ALA A 147 14.03 -9.66 11.46
C ALA A 147 13.24 -9.45 12.76
N TYR A 148 12.11 -8.74 12.72
CA TYR A 148 11.40 -8.28 13.92
C TYR A 148 10.08 -9.00 14.22
N ASP A 149 9.41 -9.64 13.25
CA ASP A 149 8.25 -10.51 13.51
C ASP A 149 8.64 -11.79 14.26
N ASN A 150 9.80 -12.35 13.91
CA ASN A 150 10.36 -13.53 14.56
C ASN A 150 10.76 -13.25 16.02
N ALA A 151 11.10 -12.00 16.35
CA ALA A 151 11.39 -11.58 17.71
C ALA A 151 10.11 -11.38 18.55
N ALA A 152 9.00 -10.96 17.92
CA ALA A 152 7.71 -10.77 18.57
C ALA A 152 6.95 -12.10 18.85
N SER A 153 7.11 -13.11 17.99
CA SER A 153 6.45 -14.43 18.14
C SER A 153 7.17 -15.42 19.08
N GLY A 154 8.16 -14.97 19.87
CA GLY A 154 8.93 -15.77 20.81
C GLY A 154 8.19 -16.23 22.08
N SER A 155 6.92 -16.67 21.98
CA SER A 155 6.23 -17.43 23.04
C SER A 155 4.97 -18.11 22.50
N CYS A 156 5.10 -19.34 22.00
CA CYS A 156 4.02 -20.33 22.05
C CYS A 156 4.59 -21.74 21.89
N SER A 157 4.57 -22.51 22.98
CA SER A 157 4.77 -23.97 22.92
C SER A 157 3.61 -24.63 22.18
N PRO A 158 3.85 -25.73 21.44
CA PRO A 158 2.78 -26.48 20.80
C PRO A 158 2.01 -27.25 21.88
N ARG A 159 0.78 -26.82 22.20
CA ARG A 159 -0.13 -27.61 23.04
C ARG A 159 -0.99 -28.51 22.17
N SER A 160 -0.89 -29.80 22.46
CA SER A 160 -1.51 -30.93 21.78
C SER A 160 -3.03 -30.83 21.65
N THR A 161 -3.48 -31.42 20.55
CA THR A 161 -4.84 -31.74 20.12
C THR A 161 -5.76 -32.36 21.18
N GLU A 162 -7.01 -31.89 21.23
CA GLU A 162 -8.16 -32.67 21.69
C GLU A 162 -9.29 -32.60 20.64
N PRO A 163 -9.99 -33.71 20.33
CA PRO A 163 -10.98 -33.77 19.26
C PRO A 163 -12.36 -33.34 19.75
N LYS A 164 -12.90 -32.24 19.20
CA LYS A 164 -14.33 -31.90 19.32
C LYS A 164 -15.11 -32.50 18.15
N LEU A 165 -16.22 -33.17 18.50
CA LEU A 165 -17.21 -33.79 17.62
C LEU A 165 -17.74 -32.84 16.51
N PRO A 166 -18.25 -33.40 15.38
CA PRO A 166 -18.53 -32.64 14.17
C PRO A 166 -19.74 -31.72 14.37
N GLN A 167 -19.46 -30.44 14.61
CA GLN A 167 -20.40 -29.38 14.30
C GLN A 167 -20.39 -29.21 12.78
N GLN A 168 -21.57 -29.27 12.15
CA GLN A 168 -21.72 -29.02 10.71
C GLN A 168 -21.05 -27.68 10.37
N PRO A 169 -20.19 -27.62 9.33
CA PRO A 169 -19.50 -26.39 8.99
C PRO A 169 -20.55 -25.38 8.54
N ARG A 170 -20.80 -24.35 9.35
CA ARG A 170 -21.26 -23.08 8.79
C ARG A 170 -20.13 -22.66 7.88
N SER A 171 -20.39 -22.56 6.58
CA SER A 171 -19.41 -22.07 5.61
C SER A 171 -18.97 -20.68 6.06
N GLU A 172 -17.74 -20.59 6.59
CA GLU A 172 -17.15 -19.31 6.95
C GLU A 172 -16.99 -18.51 5.64
N ARG A 173 -17.62 -17.33 5.60
CA ARG A 173 -17.43 -16.40 4.47
C ARG A 173 -16.07 -15.73 4.64
N TYR A 174 -15.41 -15.46 3.54
CA TYR A 174 -14.14 -14.74 3.50
C TYR A 174 -14.30 -13.45 2.73
N HIS A 175 -13.41 -12.53 2.99
CA HIS A 175 -13.23 -11.33 2.18
C HIS A 175 -11.76 -11.06 1.90
N ALA A 176 -11.51 -10.33 0.82
CA ALA A 176 -10.17 -9.92 0.45
C ALA A 176 -10.17 -8.47 -0.03
N LEU A 177 -9.08 -7.77 0.27
CA LEU A 177 -8.77 -6.45 -0.26
C LEU A 177 -7.41 -6.49 -0.93
N LEU A 178 -7.34 -5.97 -2.14
CA LEU A 178 -6.11 -5.82 -2.90
C LEU A 178 -6.00 -4.39 -3.39
N THR A 179 -4.77 -3.88 -3.45
CA THR A 179 -4.47 -2.58 -4.04
C THR A 179 -3.40 -2.73 -5.11
N SER A 180 -3.43 -1.88 -6.12
CA SER A 180 -2.41 -1.78 -7.16
C SER A 180 -2.19 -0.31 -7.51
N HIS A 181 -1.10 -0.02 -8.23
CA HIS A 181 -0.82 1.33 -8.67
C HIS A 181 -1.98 1.91 -9.49
N HIS A 182 -2.54 1.11 -10.41
CA HIS A 182 -3.76 1.47 -11.11
C HIS A 182 -4.50 0.26 -11.67
N LEU A 183 -5.81 0.45 -11.86
CA LEU A 183 -6.68 -0.48 -12.58
C LEU A 183 -7.30 0.23 -13.79
N ILE A 184 -6.51 0.39 -14.85
CA ILE A 184 -6.95 1.04 -16.11
C ILE A 184 -7.24 0.00 -17.19
N SER A 185 -6.43 -1.06 -17.26
CA SER A 185 -6.48 -2.07 -18.32
C SER A 185 -7.91 -2.63 -18.51
N PRO A 186 -8.53 -2.43 -19.69
CA PRO A 186 -9.86 -2.96 -19.98
C PRO A 186 -9.93 -4.49 -19.89
N ASN A 187 -8.82 -5.17 -20.17
CA ASN A 187 -8.74 -6.62 -20.06
C ASN A 187 -8.81 -7.08 -18.61
N LYS A 188 -8.03 -6.45 -17.70
CA LYS A 188 -8.11 -6.76 -16.27
C LYS A 188 -9.51 -6.50 -15.72
N ARG A 189 -10.11 -5.36 -16.06
CA ARG A 189 -11.47 -4.97 -15.67
C ARG A 189 -12.50 -6.03 -16.09
N ARG A 190 -12.46 -6.44 -17.36
CA ARG A 190 -13.34 -7.50 -17.88
C ARG A 190 -13.14 -8.83 -17.16
N SER A 191 -11.88 -9.22 -16.90
CA SER A 191 -11.58 -10.45 -16.15
C SER A 191 -12.12 -10.40 -14.73
N LEU A 192 -11.94 -9.29 -14.01
CA LEU A 192 -12.47 -9.12 -12.64
C LEU A 192 -13.99 -9.30 -12.61
N GLN A 193 -14.71 -8.65 -13.54
CA GLN A 193 -16.17 -8.77 -13.65
C GLN A 193 -16.61 -10.20 -14.03
N GLN A 194 -15.88 -10.86 -14.93
CA GLN A 194 -16.18 -12.23 -15.33
C GLN A 194 -15.99 -13.20 -14.15
N TRP A 195 -14.85 -13.12 -13.45
CA TRP A 195 -14.55 -14.00 -12.33
C TRP A 195 -15.46 -13.75 -11.14
N SER A 196 -15.78 -12.49 -10.82
CA SER A 196 -16.71 -12.19 -9.73
C SER A 196 -18.08 -12.83 -9.98
N ALA A 197 -18.56 -12.80 -11.23
CA ALA A 197 -19.81 -13.44 -11.60
C ALA A 197 -19.71 -14.99 -11.55
N SER A 198 -18.66 -15.58 -12.14
CA SER A 198 -18.52 -17.04 -12.19
C SER A 198 -18.29 -17.67 -10.82
N LEU A 199 -17.61 -16.95 -9.92
CA LEU A 199 -17.29 -17.39 -8.57
C LEU A 199 -18.35 -16.97 -7.54
N SER A 200 -19.47 -16.38 -7.99
CA SER A 200 -20.56 -15.90 -7.12
C SER A 200 -20.07 -14.96 -6.01
N LEU A 201 -19.11 -14.09 -6.34
CA LEU A 201 -18.53 -13.12 -5.43
C LEU A 201 -19.27 -11.79 -5.53
N THR A 202 -19.39 -11.15 -4.37
CA THR A 202 -19.85 -9.76 -4.25
C THR A 202 -18.64 -8.86 -4.00
N GLY A 203 -18.73 -7.58 -4.34
CA GLY A 203 -17.64 -6.64 -4.10
C GLY A 203 -17.53 -5.56 -5.16
N PHE A 204 -16.34 -4.97 -5.27
CA PHE A 204 -16.11 -3.87 -6.19
C PHE A 204 -14.66 -3.81 -6.69
N ALA A 205 -14.49 -3.09 -7.79
CA ALA A 205 -13.20 -2.63 -8.28
C ALA A 205 -13.22 -1.12 -8.51
N LYS A 206 -12.38 -0.38 -7.81
CA LYS A 206 -12.12 1.03 -8.11
C LYS A 206 -11.10 1.13 -9.24
N VAL A 207 -11.52 1.67 -10.38
CA VAL A 207 -10.72 1.83 -11.59
C VAL A 207 -9.88 3.13 -11.53
N GLY A 208 -8.84 3.21 -12.36
CA GLY A 208 -7.90 4.35 -12.34
C GLY A 208 -6.87 4.25 -11.20
N HIS A 209 -6.45 5.40 -10.66
CA HIS A 209 -5.38 5.52 -9.65
C HIS A 209 -5.92 5.89 -8.25
N PRO A 210 -5.54 5.21 -7.16
CA PRO A 210 -5.00 3.84 -7.16
C PRO A 210 -6.04 2.84 -7.67
N GLY A 211 -5.61 1.62 -8.02
CA GLY A 211 -6.52 0.51 -8.23
C GLY A 211 -6.85 -0.15 -6.89
N VAL A 212 -8.14 -0.31 -6.56
CA VAL A 212 -8.59 -0.99 -5.33
C VAL A 212 -9.56 -2.07 -5.70
N ILE A 213 -9.39 -3.28 -5.17
CA ILE A 213 -10.22 -4.44 -5.49
C ILE A 213 -10.64 -5.08 -4.18
N TYR A 214 -11.94 -5.24 -4.01
CA TYR A 214 -12.50 -5.86 -2.82
C TYR A 214 -13.49 -6.95 -3.23
N CYS A 215 -13.43 -8.11 -2.59
CA CYS A 215 -14.38 -9.19 -2.82
C CYS A 215 -14.78 -9.90 -1.53
N GLU A 216 -15.98 -10.48 -1.53
CA GLU A 216 -16.51 -11.32 -0.45
C GLU A 216 -17.35 -12.48 -1.01
N GLY A 217 -17.16 -13.67 -0.45
CA GLY A 217 -17.88 -14.90 -0.82
C GLY A 217 -17.51 -16.08 0.06
N ALA A 218 -17.69 -17.31 -0.41
CA ALA A 218 -17.13 -18.47 0.32
C ALA A 218 -15.60 -18.53 0.14
N GLN A 219 -14.93 -19.12 1.13
CA GLN A 219 -13.47 -19.16 1.21
C GLN A 219 -12.80 -19.57 -0.10
N GLU A 220 -13.16 -20.73 -0.64
CA GLU A 220 -12.56 -21.30 -1.85
C GLU A 220 -12.67 -20.35 -3.05
N GLN A 221 -13.81 -19.67 -3.21
CA GLN A 221 -14.04 -18.74 -4.31
C GLN A 221 -13.24 -17.44 -4.15
N VAL A 222 -13.10 -16.94 -2.92
CA VAL A 222 -12.27 -15.76 -2.63
C VAL A 222 -10.81 -16.08 -2.88
N GLU A 223 -10.32 -17.22 -2.41
CA GLU A 223 -8.93 -17.66 -2.62
C GLU A 223 -8.64 -17.85 -4.12
N GLU A 224 -9.55 -18.48 -4.86
CA GLU A 224 -9.43 -18.63 -6.32
C GLU A 224 -9.40 -17.27 -7.04
N PHE A 225 -10.29 -16.35 -6.67
CA PHE A 225 -10.30 -15.00 -7.23
C PHE A 225 -8.99 -14.26 -6.96
N VAL A 226 -8.48 -14.31 -5.73
CA VAL A 226 -7.20 -13.70 -5.37
C VAL A 226 -6.05 -14.31 -6.17
N ALA A 227 -6.03 -15.63 -6.34
CA ALA A 227 -5.02 -16.31 -7.16
C ALA A 227 -5.07 -15.85 -8.63
N ASN A 228 -6.27 -15.77 -9.22
CA ASN A 228 -6.47 -15.25 -10.58
C ASN A 228 -6.03 -13.79 -10.73
N VAL A 229 -6.31 -12.95 -9.72
CA VAL A 229 -5.85 -11.56 -9.70
C VAL A 229 -4.33 -11.50 -9.66
N LYS A 230 -3.68 -12.25 -8.77
CA LYS A 230 -2.21 -12.29 -8.66
C LYS A 230 -1.51 -12.81 -9.91
N ALA A 231 -2.16 -13.67 -10.69
CA ALA A 231 -1.59 -14.24 -11.91
C ALA A 231 -1.50 -13.23 -13.08
N MET A 232 -2.21 -12.10 -13.00
CA MET A 232 -2.08 -11.03 -14.00
C MET A 232 -0.84 -10.17 -13.75
N GLN A 233 -0.38 -9.47 -14.78
CA GLN A 233 0.74 -8.52 -14.69
C GLN A 233 0.26 -7.21 -14.05
N TRP A 234 0.78 -6.84 -12.89
CA TRP A 234 0.42 -5.61 -12.17
C TRP A 234 1.66 -4.82 -11.75
N LEU A 235 1.52 -3.49 -11.72
CA LEU A 235 2.45 -2.63 -11.01
C LEU A 235 1.95 -2.43 -9.58
N ALA A 236 2.81 -2.73 -8.61
CA ALA A 236 2.57 -2.60 -7.17
C ALA A 236 1.30 -3.29 -6.64
N LEU A 237 0.96 -4.50 -7.13
CA LEU A 237 -0.14 -5.27 -6.54
C LEU A 237 0.23 -5.75 -5.13
N ARG A 238 -0.62 -5.43 -4.17
CA ARG A 238 -0.56 -5.92 -2.79
C ARG A 238 -1.87 -6.57 -2.41
N VAL A 239 -1.78 -7.76 -1.84
CA VAL A 239 -2.89 -8.37 -1.08
C VAL A 239 -2.83 -7.79 0.32
N ARG A 240 -3.86 -7.06 0.72
CA ARG A 240 -3.93 -6.41 2.05
C ARG A 240 -4.36 -7.40 3.11
N PHE A 241 -5.40 -8.16 2.81
CA PHE A 241 -5.82 -9.28 3.63
C PHE A 241 -6.60 -10.28 2.78
N VAL A 242 -6.64 -11.52 3.27
CA VAL A 242 -7.59 -12.56 2.93
C VAL A 242 -7.92 -13.23 4.24
N GLU A 243 -9.08 -12.92 4.80
CA GLU A 243 -9.44 -13.35 6.16
C GLU A 243 -10.93 -13.74 6.25
N PRO A 244 -11.34 -14.46 7.31
CA PRO A 244 -12.75 -14.69 7.58
C PRO A 244 -13.48 -13.36 7.71
N ALA A 245 -14.55 -13.19 6.94
CA ALA A 245 -15.42 -12.03 7.09
C ALA A 245 -16.00 -12.03 8.51
N PRO A 246 -15.97 -10.90 9.24
CA PRO A 246 -16.52 -10.82 10.58
C PRO A 246 -17.93 -11.39 10.61
N GLY A 247 -18.13 -12.48 11.35
CA GLY A 247 -19.43 -13.14 11.43
C GLY A 247 -20.46 -12.17 12.03
N ASP A 248 -21.67 -12.12 11.45
CA ASP A 248 -22.79 -11.27 11.87
C ASP A 248 -23.16 -11.51 13.35
N SER A 249 -22.40 -10.94 14.29
CA SER A 249 -22.78 -10.89 15.68
C SER A 249 -23.77 -9.75 15.88
N LYS A 250 -25.05 -10.05 15.60
CA LYS A 250 -26.25 -9.34 16.07
C LYS A 250 -26.33 -7.83 15.78
N GLN A 251 -27.07 -7.48 14.72
CA GLN A 251 -27.90 -6.26 14.47
C GLN A 251 -27.79 -5.96 12.95
N ALA A 252 -28.82 -5.92 12.10
CA ALA A 252 -30.27 -5.82 12.20
C ALA A 252 -30.89 -6.57 10.98
N PRO A 253 -32.21 -6.85 10.96
CA PRO A 253 -32.87 -7.38 9.77
C PRO A 253 -33.05 -6.25 8.75
N SER A 254 -32.05 -5.98 7.92
CA SER A 254 -32.27 -5.26 6.68
C SER A 254 -32.58 -6.29 5.59
N ASP A 255 -33.85 -6.34 5.18
CA ASP A 255 -34.40 -7.12 4.05
C ASP A 255 -33.83 -6.68 2.67
N GLU A 256 -32.56 -6.29 2.60
CA GLU A 256 -31.89 -6.10 1.31
C GLU A 256 -31.23 -7.41 0.87
N PRO A 257 -31.43 -7.83 -0.40
CA PRO A 257 -30.77 -9.02 -0.92
C PRO A 257 -29.26 -8.86 -0.76
N ARG A 258 -28.63 -9.81 -0.04
CA ARG A 258 -27.17 -9.91 0.12
C ARG A 258 -26.46 -10.34 -1.17
N ASP A 259 -27.21 -10.52 -2.26
CA ASP A 259 -26.76 -10.71 -3.64
C ASP A 259 -26.48 -9.36 -4.31
N ARG A 260 -25.51 -8.61 -3.80
CA ARG A 260 -25.09 -7.38 -4.48
C ARG A 260 -24.15 -7.73 -5.65
N PRO A 261 -24.46 -7.28 -6.87
CA PRO A 261 -23.60 -7.52 -8.01
C PRO A 261 -22.26 -6.78 -7.83
N TRP A 262 -21.23 -7.30 -8.50
CA TRP A 262 -19.94 -6.63 -8.65
C TRP A 262 -20.09 -5.23 -9.24
N VAL A 263 -19.48 -4.22 -8.62
CA VAL A 263 -19.56 -2.81 -9.07
C VAL A 263 -18.18 -2.25 -9.43
N GLU A 264 -18.10 -1.48 -10.51
CA GLU A 264 -16.93 -0.64 -10.77
C GLU A 264 -17.13 0.75 -10.18
N LEU A 265 -16.12 1.23 -9.45
CA LEU A 265 -16.10 2.54 -8.82
C LEU A 265 -15.05 3.42 -9.51
N GLU A 266 -15.28 4.72 -9.58
CA GLU A 266 -14.31 5.65 -10.19
C GLU A 266 -13.55 6.43 -9.14
N LYS A 267 -14.20 6.74 -8.01
CA LYS A 267 -13.68 7.67 -7.02
C LYS A 267 -13.34 6.96 -5.71
N VAL A 268 -12.26 7.43 -5.07
CA VAL A 268 -11.89 6.97 -3.72
C VAL A 268 -13.01 7.24 -2.71
N GLY A 269 -13.80 8.31 -2.88
CA GLY A 269 -14.96 8.58 -2.04
C GLY A 269 -16.03 7.47 -2.08
N GLU A 270 -16.22 6.82 -3.23
CA GLU A 270 -17.17 5.70 -3.38
C GLU A 270 -16.66 4.44 -2.69
N VAL A 271 -15.33 4.21 -2.72
CA VAL A 271 -14.68 3.13 -1.96
C VAL A 271 -14.93 3.30 -0.47
N MET A 272 -14.77 4.53 0.04
CA MET A 272 -15.02 4.87 1.43
C MET A 272 -16.48 4.64 1.83
N GLU A 273 -17.42 5.04 0.98
CA GLU A 273 -18.85 4.82 1.22
C GLU A 273 -19.20 3.34 1.27
N GLU A 274 -18.69 2.55 0.33
CA GLU A 274 -18.96 1.11 0.27
C GLU A 274 -18.32 0.36 1.44
N MET A 275 -17.08 0.70 1.82
CA MET A 275 -16.41 0.12 2.99
C MET A 275 -17.08 0.52 4.31
N ARG A 276 -17.55 1.77 4.45
CA ARG A 276 -18.34 2.19 5.62
C ARG A 276 -19.63 1.40 5.73
N ARG A 277 -20.32 1.22 4.60
CA ARG A 277 -21.57 0.44 4.54
C ARG A 277 -21.36 -1.01 4.99
N LEU A 278 -20.19 -1.58 4.71
CA LEU A 278 -19.78 -2.92 5.16
C LEU A 278 -19.28 -2.96 6.62
N GLY A 279 -19.19 -1.81 7.31
CA GLY A 279 -18.58 -1.71 8.64
C GLY A 279 -17.06 -1.92 8.64
N ARG A 280 -16.42 -1.68 7.49
CA ARG A 280 -15.03 -2.03 7.16
C ARG A 280 -14.21 -0.81 6.74
N GLU A 281 -14.62 0.39 7.13
CA GLU A 281 -13.93 1.63 6.75
C GLU A 281 -12.48 1.71 7.26
N ASN A 282 -12.18 1.10 8.42
CA ASN A 282 -10.83 1.09 8.98
C ASN A 282 -9.79 0.48 8.02
N TYR A 283 -10.19 -0.56 7.27
CA TYR A 283 -9.30 -1.26 6.32
C TYR A 283 -8.85 -0.41 5.13
N VAL A 284 -9.51 0.72 4.86
CA VAL A 284 -9.11 1.66 3.80
C VAL A 284 -8.51 2.94 4.38
N THR A 285 -8.97 3.41 5.54
CA THR A 285 -8.40 4.59 6.19
C THR A 285 -7.00 4.36 6.73
N GLU A 286 -6.73 3.19 7.31
CA GLU A 286 -5.39 2.80 7.78
C GLU A 286 -4.39 2.69 6.62
N MET A 287 -4.91 2.49 5.41
CA MET A 287 -4.12 2.39 4.18
C MET A 287 -3.89 3.76 3.50
N GLY A 288 -4.30 4.86 4.13
CA GLY A 288 -4.23 6.20 3.56
C GLY A 288 -5.18 6.42 2.38
N ILE A 289 -6.11 5.51 2.12
CA ILE A 289 -7.13 5.63 1.06
C ILE A 289 -8.28 6.47 1.64
N GLY A 290 -8.43 7.70 1.15
CA GLY A 290 -9.55 8.57 1.55
C GLY A 290 -9.31 9.47 2.75
N SER A 291 -8.10 9.48 3.32
CA SER A 291 -7.73 10.38 4.42
C SER A 291 -7.51 11.81 3.93
N ALA A 292 -8.59 12.55 3.69
CA ALA A 292 -8.55 13.97 4.01
C ALA A 292 -8.50 14.04 5.54
N ARG A 293 -7.37 14.45 6.12
CA ARG A 293 -7.27 14.76 7.56
C ARG A 293 -8.49 15.59 7.93
N ALA A 294 -9.46 14.98 8.60
CA ALA A 294 -10.58 15.70 9.16
C ALA A 294 -9.96 16.70 10.14
N ASN A 295 -10.13 17.99 9.84
CA ASN A 295 -9.77 19.09 10.73
C ASN A 295 -10.37 18.78 12.11
N SER A 296 -9.54 18.27 13.02
CA SER A 296 -9.88 18.30 14.44
C SER A 296 -9.80 19.76 14.85
N PRO A 297 -10.88 20.39 15.33
CA PRO A 297 -10.81 21.75 15.84
C PRO A 297 -9.87 21.72 17.04
N ARG A 298 -8.76 22.48 16.94
CA ARG A 298 -7.89 22.73 18.10
C ARG A 298 -8.77 23.29 19.20
N SER A 299 -8.96 22.50 20.26
CA SER A 299 -9.53 23.00 21.49
C SER A 299 -8.50 23.94 22.11
N SER A 300 -8.75 25.25 21.99
CA SER A 300 -8.04 26.26 22.74
C SER A 300 -8.37 26.10 24.22
N LYS A 301 -7.36 25.84 25.02
CA LYS A 301 -7.25 26.33 26.40
C LYS A 301 -5.86 26.88 26.61
#